data_AF-A0A850BB25-F1
#
_entry.id   AF-A0A850BB25-F1
#
_cell.length_a   1.000
_cell.length_b   1.000
_cell.length_c   1.000
_cell.angle_alpha   90.00
_cell.angle_beta   90.00
_cell.angle_gamma   90.00
#
_symmetry.space_group_name_H-M   'P 1'
#
loop_
_entity.id
_entity.type
_entity.pdbx_description
1 polymer ?
#
loop_
_entity_poly.entity_id
_entity_poly.type
_entity_poly.pdbx_seq_one_letter_code
_entity_poly.pdbx_strand_id
1 'polypeptide(L)'
;MFPNPAPIDPVLGKLTMEIMALRQIHDGRFTSADIAAALKALKEMNVSEKALHERTEAMLKEERSALLAAGPDTETLPRGVGEMNDAAQAHRAKVDRLWNGLIEAIGEKKVDRLQSLLGHGGPMGGPGMMPGGGDRPPMGEPGMRLGGGSLEWHEDLVQDPLSGPGNPGFAQGGAVPPLQGPGRPPMQGPGRMQQRPFPGMGARLGVMQFGPRITLAELIDLLEQKLAAMRK
;
A
#
# COMPACT_ATOMS: atom_id res chain seq x y z
N MET A 1 12.20 -5.05 32.34
CA MET A 1 13.06 -4.79 31.16
C MET A 1 12.98 -6.03 30.31
N PHE A 2 12.12 -6.04 29.28
CA PHE A 2 12.02 -7.21 28.39
C PHE A 2 13.26 -7.21 27.48
N PRO A 3 13.96 -8.34 27.31
CA PRO A 3 15.05 -8.41 26.35
C PRO A 3 14.50 -8.06 24.96
N ASN A 4 15.17 -7.12 24.29
CA ASN A 4 14.85 -6.79 22.91
C ASN A 4 15.00 -8.10 22.09
N PRO A 5 13.98 -8.56 21.35
CA PRO A 5 14.11 -9.79 20.58
C PRO A 5 15.30 -9.64 19.64
N ALA A 6 16.17 -10.65 19.61
CA ALA A 6 17.32 -10.66 18.72
C ALA A 6 16.82 -10.46 17.27
N PRO A 7 17.50 -9.61 16.47
CA PRO A 7 17.14 -9.43 15.08
C PRO A 7 17.17 -10.79 14.39
N ILE A 8 16.05 -11.17 13.78
CA ILE A 8 15.96 -12.40 12.98
C ILE A 8 16.92 -12.22 11.80
N ASP A 9 17.80 -13.20 11.60
CA ASP A 9 18.70 -13.22 10.44
C ASP A 9 17.86 -13.13 9.14
N PRO A 10 18.11 -12.14 8.27
CA PRO A 10 17.32 -11.95 7.04
C PRO A 10 17.39 -13.17 6.11
N VAL A 11 18.50 -13.92 6.10
CA VAL A 11 18.66 -15.14 5.31
C VAL A 11 17.70 -16.23 5.82
N LEU A 12 17.59 -16.38 7.13
CA LEU A 12 16.69 -17.35 7.76
C LEU A 12 15.22 -16.97 7.51
N GLY A 13 14.90 -15.68 7.52
CA GLY A 13 13.58 -15.16 7.17
C GLY A 13 13.17 -15.55 5.74
N LYS A 14 14.06 -15.36 4.77
CA LYS A 14 13.81 -15.74 3.36
C LYS A 14 13.58 -17.23 3.18
N LEU A 15 14.47 -18.07 3.71
CA LEU A 15 14.33 -19.53 3.62
C LEU A 15 13.04 -20.03 4.25
N THR A 16 12.64 -19.44 5.39
CA THR A 16 11.38 -19.77 6.05
C THR A 16 10.18 -19.50 5.13
N MET A 17 10.17 -18.35 4.44
CA MET A 17 9.11 -18.03 3.48
C MET A 17 9.07 -18.98 2.29
N GLU A 18 10.23 -19.29 1.71
CA GLU A 18 10.32 -20.22 0.57
C GLU A 18 9.79 -21.61 0.96
N ILE A 19 10.17 -22.12 2.13
CA ILE A 19 9.67 -23.39 2.66
C ILE A 19 8.15 -23.34 2.88
N MET A 20 7.63 -22.25 3.45
CA MET A 20 6.19 -22.09 3.64
C MET A 20 5.45 -22.04 2.30
N ALA A 21 5.98 -21.33 1.30
CA ALA A 21 5.41 -21.27 -0.04
C ALA A 21 5.37 -22.65 -0.71
N LEU A 22 6.49 -23.38 -0.65
CA LEU A 22 6.57 -24.75 -1.17
C LEU A 22 5.60 -25.69 -0.46
N ARG A 23 5.41 -25.55 0.86
CA ARG A 23 4.40 -26.32 1.62
C ARG A 23 2.99 -26.00 1.15
N GLN A 24 2.64 -24.72 0.99
CA GLN A 24 1.30 -24.35 0.50
C GLN A 24 1.00 -24.85 -0.92
N ILE A 25 2.01 -24.82 -1.80
CA ILE A 25 1.91 -25.38 -3.16
C ILE A 25 1.74 -26.90 -3.10
N HIS A 26 2.50 -27.58 -2.24
CA HIS A 26 2.36 -29.01 -2.04
C HIS A 26 0.97 -29.40 -1.49
N ASP A 27 0.52 -28.73 -0.44
CA ASP A 27 -0.77 -28.98 0.21
C ASP A 27 -1.96 -28.61 -0.68
N GLY A 28 -1.76 -27.65 -1.59
CA GLY A 28 -2.71 -27.29 -2.66
C GLY A 28 -2.80 -28.33 -3.78
N ARG A 29 -1.98 -29.39 -3.74
CA ARG A 29 -1.91 -30.45 -4.76
C ARG A 29 -1.79 -29.90 -6.17
N PHE A 30 -0.92 -28.90 -6.35
CA PHE A 30 -0.62 -28.35 -7.66
C PHE A 30 0.06 -29.41 -8.54
N THR A 31 -0.50 -29.65 -9.72
CA THR A 31 0.10 -30.49 -10.75
C THR A 31 1.14 -29.72 -11.55
N SER A 32 1.95 -30.41 -12.33
CA SER A 32 2.89 -29.78 -13.27
C SER A 32 2.18 -28.91 -14.31
N ALA A 33 0.97 -29.30 -14.75
CA ALA A 33 0.14 -28.51 -15.65
C ALA A 33 -0.37 -27.22 -14.97
N ASP A 34 -0.82 -27.31 -13.72
CA ASP A 34 -1.25 -26.12 -12.96
C ASP A 34 -0.11 -25.12 -12.79
N ILE A 35 1.08 -25.61 -12.43
CA ILE A 35 2.25 -24.77 -12.21
C ILE A 35 2.70 -24.12 -13.52
N ALA A 36 2.65 -24.85 -14.65
CA ALA A 36 2.95 -24.27 -15.96
C ALA A 36 1.96 -23.18 -16.37
N ALA A 37 0.66 -23.38 -16.12
CA ALA A 37 -0.37 -22.39 -16.37
C ALA A 37 -0.19 -21.14 -15.48
N ALA A 38 0.04 -21.34 -14.17
CA ALA A 38 0.33 -20.27 -13.21
C ALA A 38 1.55 -19.45 -13.64
N LEU A 39 2.66 -20.12 -13.98
CA LEU A 39 3.89 -19.45 -14.43
C LEU A 39 3.67 -18.54 -15.63
N LYS A 40 2.87 -18.97 -16.62
CA LYS A 40 2.58 -18.16 -17.80
C LYS A 40 1.93 -16.83 -17.41
N ALA A 41 0.86 -16.89 -16.61
CA ALA A 41 0.13 -15.70 -16.20
C ALA A 41 0.95 -14.80 -15.25
N LEU A 42 1.64 -15.38 -14.26
CA LEU A 42 2.46 -14.62 -13.32
C LEU A 42 3.62 -13.89 -14.01
N LYS A 43 4.24 -14.50 -15.02
CA LYS A 43 5.26 -13.83 -15.85
C LYS A 43 4.68 -12.64 -16.59
N GLU A 44 3.47 -12.78 -17.14
CA GLU A 44 2.81 -11.67 -17.84
C GLU A 44 2.45 -10.52 -16.88
N MET A 45 2.01 -10.84 -15.66
CA MET A 45 1.79 -9.84 -14.59
C MET A 45 3.10 -9.11 -14.24
N ASN A 46 4.21 -9.84 -14.07
CA ASN A 46 5.51 -9.25 -13.75
C ASN A 46 6.01 -8.33 -14.87
N VAL A 47 5.80 -8.70 -16.13
CA VAL A 47 6.11 -7.84 -17.28
C VAL A 47 5.24 -6.57 -17.25
N SER A 48 3.94 -6.69 -16.96
CA SER A 48 3.08 -5.50 -16.88
C SER A 48 3.40 -4.59 -15.70
N GLU A 49 3.81 -5.16 -14.56
CA GLU A 49 4.22 -4.41 -13.37
C GLU A 49 5.49 -3.61 -13.65
N LYS A 50 6.50 -4.23 -14.27
CA LYS A 50 7.72 -3.53 -14.69
C LYS A 50 7.44 -2.41 -15.67
N ALA A 51 6.60 -2.68 -16.68
CA ALA A 51 6.22 -1.66 -17.66
C ALA A 51 5.48 -0.47 -17.03
N LEU A 52 4.60 -0.73 -16.04
CA LEU A 52 3.95 0.34 -15.27
C LEU A 52 4.97 1.14 -14.46
N HIS A 53 5.90 0.46 -13.78
CA HIS A 53 6.94 1.10 -12.98
C HIS A 53 7.82 2.02 -13.83
N GLU A 54 8.36 1.51 -14.94
CA GLU A 54 9.18 2.27 -15.90
C GLU A 54 8.42 3.48 -16.45
N ARG A 55 7.15 3.30 -16.82
CA ARG A 55 6.30 4.39 -17.33
C ARG A 55 6.04 5.46 -16.27
N THR A 56 5.76 5.05 -15.03
CA THR A 56 5.50 5.96 -13.91
C THR A 56 6.77 6.73 -13.55
N GLU A 57 7.92 6.07 -13.51
CA GLU A 57 9.21 6.72 -13.27
C GLU A 57 9.54 7.75 -14.35
N ALA A 58 9.30 7.42 -15.63
CA ALA A 58 9.49 8.36 -16.73
C ALA A 58 8.58 9.60 -16.59
N MET A 59 7.30 9.40 -16.30
CA MET A 59 6.34 10.49 -16.09
C MET A 59 6.71 11.37 -14.88
N LEU A 60 7.19 10.78 -13.78
CA LEU A 60 7.64 11.54 -12.60
C LEU A 60 8.89 12.36 -12.90
N LYS A 61 9.83 11.83 -13.67
CA LYS A 61 11.02 12.57 -14.10
C LYS A 61 10.66 13.74 -15.00
N GLU A 62 9.73 13.54 -15.92
CA GLU A 62 9.22 14.58 -16.82
C GLU A 62 8.49 15.68 -16.03
N GLU A 63 7.56 15.30 -15.15
CA GLU A 63 6.84 16.21 -14.25
C GLU A 63 7.81 17.04 -13.40
N ARG A 64 8.79 16.38 -12.76
CA ARG A 64 9.83 17.06 -11.97
C ARG A 64 10.61 18.05 -12.83
N SER A 65 11.02 17.67 -14.04
CA SER A 65 11.78 18.56 -14.92
C SER A 65 10.97 19.78 -15.36
N ALA A 66 9.67 19.59 -15.62
CA ALA A 66 8.77 20.66 -15.99
C ALA A 66 8.48 21.60 -14.82
N LEU A 67 8.31 21.06 -13.61
CA LEU A 67 8.15 21.86 -12.39
C LEU A 67 9.39 22.70 -12.08
N LEU A 68 10.59 22.15 -12.31
CA LEU A 68 11.84 22.91 -12.16
C LEU A 68 12.02 24.00 -13.23
N ALA A 69 11.44 23.80 -14.41
CA ALA A 69 11.49 24.78 -15.51
C ALA A 69 10.38 25.84 -15.42
N ALA A 70 9.29 25.57 -14.69
CA ALA A 70 8.17 26.47 -14.54
C ALA A 70 8.55 27.72 -13.72
N GLY A 71 8.26 28.90 -14.25
CA GLY A 71 8.32 30.15 -13.50
C GLY A 71 7.12 30.31 -12.56
N PRO A 72 7.16 31.26 -11.61
CA PRO A 72 6.10 31.50 -10.63
C PRO A 72 4.73 31.87 -11.23
N ASP A 73 4.72 32.37 -12.47
CA ASP A 73 3.51 32.76 -13.21
C ASP A 73 3.03 31.68 -14.22
N THR A 74 3.58 30.46 -14.16
CA THR A 74 3.21 29.38 -15.08
C THR A 74 1.84 28.82 -14.69
N GLU A 75 0.82 29.21 -15.46
CA GLU A 75 -0.59 28.97 -15.14
C GLU A 75 -1.03 27.49 -15.27
N THR A 76 -0.28 26.68 -16.02
CA THR A 76 -0.60 25.26 -16.23
C THR A 76 0.59 24.37 -15.92
N LEU A 77 0.50 23.66 -14.79
CA LEU A 77 1.38 22.55 -14.48
C LEU A 77 1.07 21.33 -15.36
N PRO A 78 2.04 20.44 -15.61
CA PRO A 78 1.83 19.28 -16.45
C PRO A 78 0.78 18.31 -15.89
N ARG A 79 0.14 17.55 -16.79
CA ARG A 79 -0.98 16.64 -16.47
C ARG A 79 -0.54 15.27 -15.94
N GLY A 80 0.71 15.11 -15.49
CA GLY A 80 1.33 13.81 -15.22
C GLY A 80 0.51 12.90 -14.30
N VAL A 81 -0.17 13.48 -13.30
CA VAL A 81 -0.98 12.73 -12.32
C VAL A 81 -2.19 12.03 -12.97
N GLY A 82 -2.83 12.63 -13.99
CA GLY A 82 -3.97 12.03 -14.68
C GLY A 82 -3.57 10.78 -15.46
N GLU A 83 -2.49 10.89 -16.23
CA GLU A 83 -2.00 9.78 -17.06
C GLU A 83 -1.43 8.62 -16.23
N MET A 84 -0.82 8.91 -15.07
CA MET A 84 -0.39 7.87 -14.13
C MET A 84 -1.59 7.08 -13.58
N ASN A 85 -2.69 7.77 -13.26
CA ASN A 85 -3.91 7.10 -12.80
C ASN A 85 -4.52 6.21 -13.87
N ASP A 86 -4.57 6.67 -15.12
CA ASP A 86 -5.06 5.88 -16.25
C ASP A 86 -4.18 4.65 -16.51
N ALA A 87 -2.85 4.81 -16.46
CA ALA A 87 -1.91 3.71 -16.60
C ALA A 87 -2.07 2.68 -15.47
N ALA A 88 -2.24 3.12 -14.23
CA ALA A 88 -2.49 2.26 -13.08
C ALA A 88 -3.82 1.51 -13.21
N GLN A 89 -4.89 2.17 -13.67
CA GLN A 89 -6.19 1.52 -13.92
C GLN A 89 -6.10 0.48 -15.03
N ALA A 90 -5.43 0.79 -16.14
CA ALA A 90 -5.21 -0.16 -17.23
C ALA A 90 -4.42 -1.38 -16.77
N HIS A 91 -3.39 -1.18 -15.93
CA HIS A 91 -2.63 -2.27 -15.32
C HIS A 91 -3.51 -3.15 -14.42
N ARG A 92 -4.32 -2.56 -13.52
CA ARG A 92 -5.24 -3.33 -12.67
C ARG A 92 -6.20 -4.17 -13.49
N ALA A 93 -6.84 -3.58 -14.50
CA ALA A 93 -7.75 -4.29 -15.38
C ALA A 93 -7.07 -5.46 -16.11
N LYS A 94 -5.78 -5.31 -16.48
CA LYS A 94 -5.00 -6.40 -17.07
C LYS A 94 -4.72 -7.52 -16.05
N VAL A 95 -4.27 -7.16 -14.85
CA VAL A 95 -3.99 -8.12 -13.77
C VAL A 95 -5.25 -8.90 -13.38
N ASP A 96 -6.40 -8.23 -13.27
CA ASP A 96 -7.69 -8.87 -12.97
C ASP A 96 -8.08 -9.90 -14.04
N ARG A 97 -7.89 -9.58 -15.33
CA ARG A 97 -8.12 -10.53 -16.42
C ARG A 97 -7.20 -11.73 -16.34
N LEU A 98 -5.93 -11.53 -15.98
CA LEU A 98 -4.97 -12.62 -15.83
C LEU A 98 -5.32 -13.52 -14.64
N TRP A 99 -5.79 -12.94 -13.52
CA TRP A 99 -6.32 -13.73 -12.39
C TRP A 99 -7.57 -14.51 -12.76
N ASN A 100 -8.53 -13.90 -13.46
CA ASN A 100 -9.73 -14.60 -13.93
C ASN A 100 -9.38 -15.75 -14.88
N GLY A 101 -8.45 -15.53 -15.82
CA GLY A 101 -7.96 -16.59 -16.70
C GLY A 101 -7.26 -17.72 -15.94
N LEU A 102 -6.57 -17.42 -14.83
CA LEU A 102 -6.03 -18.45 -13.95
C LEU A 102 -7.12 -19.21 -13.20
N ILE A 103 -8.18 -18.55 -12.73
CA ILE A 103 -9.29 -19.21 -12.06
C ILE A 103 -9.92 -20.24 -13.00
N GLU A 104 -10.11 -19.90 -14.26
CA GLU A 104 -10.59 -20.82 -15.30
C GLU A 104 -9.61 -21.98 -15.56
N ALA A 105 -8.30 -21.71 -15.57
CA ALA A 105 -7.28 -22.69 -15.91
C ALA A 105 -6.95 -23.70 -14.79
N ILE A 106 -6.86 -23.26 -13.54
CA ILE A 106 -6.38 -24.07 -12.41
C ILE A 106 -7.38 -24.18 -11.24
N GLY A 107 -8.47 -23.43 -11.30
CA GLY A 107 -9.52 -23.38 -10.28
C GLY A 107 -9.27 -22.32 -9.20
N GLU A 108 -10.36 -21.73 -8.72
CA GLU A 108 -10.40 -20.66 -7.69
C GLU A 108 -9.56 -20.99 -6.45
N LYS A 109 -9.75 -22.18 -5.86
CA LYS A 109 -9.03 -22.59 -4.64
C LYS A 109 -7.50 -22.59 -4.78
N LYS A 110 -6.97 -22.81 -5.98
CA LYS A 110 -5.52 -22.78 -6.23
C LYS A 110 -5.05 -21.34 -6.45
N VAL A 111 -5.85 -20.53 -7.14
CA VAL A 111 -5.58 -19.10 -7.30
C VAL A 111 -5.58 -18.39 -5.95
N ASP A 112 -6.54 -18.66 -5.07
CA ASP A 112 -6.59 -18.09 -3.72
C ASP A 112 -5.32 -18.36 -2.93
N ARG A 113 -4.75 -19.56 -3.07
CA ARG A 113 -3.47 -19.92 -2.45
C ARG A 113 -2.31 -19.12 -3.03
N LEU A 114 -2.24 -18.97 -4.36
CA LEU A 114 -1.23 -18.14 -5.01
C LEU A 114 -1.34 -16.67 -4.56
N GLN A 115 -2.56 -16.13 -4.45
CA GLN A 115 -2.81 -14.78 -3.97
C GLN A 115 -2.46 -14.64 -2.47
N SER A 116 -2.76 -15.63 -1.64
CA SER A 116 -2.34 -15.69 -0.24
C SER A 116 -0.82 -15.65 -0.11
N LEU A 117 -0.08 -16.32 -1.00
CA LEU A 117 1.38 -16.28 -1.01
C LEU A 117 1.89 -14.87 -1.31
N LEU A 118 1.33 -14.21 -2.32
CA LEU A 118 1.66 -12.82 -2.68
C LEU A 118 1.18 -11.78 -1.65
N GLY A 119 0.57 -12.20 -0.53
CA GLY A 119 0.01 -11.28 0.47
C GLY A 119 -1.23 -10.52 0.00
N HIS A 120 -1.83 -10.93 -1.13
CA HIS A 120 -3.10 -10.40 -1.64
C HIS A 120 -4.32 -11.11 -1.02
N GLY A 121 -4.12 -12.35 -0.54
CA GLY A 121 -5.13 -13.17 0.12
C GLY A 121 -5.14 -13.05 1.64
N GLY A 122 -4.93 -11.85 2.19
CA GLY A 122 -5.18 -11.64 3.61
C GLY A 122 -6.68 -11.72 3.87
N PRO A 123 -7.17 -12.55 4.82
CA PRO A 123 -8.50 -12.33 5.35
C PRO A 123 -8.49 -10.93 5.94
N MET A 124 -9.13 -9.99 5.27
CA MET A 124 -9.59 -8.71 5.85
C MET A 124 -10.71 -8.98 6.89
N GLY A 125 -10.56 -10.03 7.68
CA GLY A 125 -11.19 -10.26 8.96
C GLY A 125 -10.10 -10.09 10.01
N GLY A 126 -9.62 -8.85 10.19
CA GLY A 126 -8.83 -8.53 11.36
C GLY A 126 -9.61 -8.96 12.62
N PRO A 127 -8.96 -9.53 13.64
CA PRO A 127 -9.58 -9.84 14.92
C PRO A 127 -9.96 -8.53 15.63
N GLY A 128 -11.15 -8.01 15.31
CA GLY A 128 -11.66 -6.74 15.86
C GLY A 128 -13.17 -6.55 15.79
N MET A 129 -13.92 -7.37 15.04
CA MET A 129 -15.38 -7.37 15.13
C MET A 129 -15.82 -8.46 16.13
N MET A 130 -15.77 -8.12 17.43
CA MET A 130 -16.50 -8.89 18.44
C MET A 130 -18.00 -8.85 18.12
N PRO A 131 -18.77 -9.92 18.45
CA PRO A 131 -20.21 -9.87 18.50
C PRO A 131 -20.62 -9.07 19.74
N GLY A 132 -20.57 -7.75 19.64
CA GLY A 132 -21.19 -6.85 20.60
C GLY A 132 -22.71 -6.92 20.42
N GLY A 133 -23.33 -7.83 21.16
CA GLY A 133 -24.77 -7.80 21.42
C GLY A 133 -25.13 -6.45 22.05
N GLY A 134 -26.06 -5.73 21.41
CA GLY A 134 -26.51 -4.42 21.84
C GLY A 134 -27.32 -3.76 20.75
N ASP A 135 -28.59 -4.16 20.67
CA ASP A 135 -29.74 -3.42 20.15
C ASP A 135 -29.50 -2.40 19.02
N ARG A 136 -29.78 -2.82 17.78
CA ARG A 136 -30.13 -1.89 16.69
C ARG A 136 -31.50 -2.26 16.10
N PRO A 137 -32.43 -1.29 15.94
CA PRO A 137 -33.71 -1.51 15.28
C PRO A 137 -33.53 -1.66 13.76
N PRO A 138 -34.55 -2.19 13.05
CA PRO A 138 -34.38 -2.78 11.73
C PRO A 138 -34.51 -1.78 10.57
N MET A 139 -33.85 -2.15 9.48
CA MET A 139 -34.16 -1.89 8.07
C MET A 139 -34.07 -0.44 7.54
N GLY A 140 -33.01 -0.23 6.75
CA GLY A 140 -32.93 0.72 5.65
C GLY A 140 -32.04 0.13 4.55
N GLU A 141 -32.51 0.22 3.31
CA GLU A 141 -32.13 -0.43 2.05
C GLU A 141 -30.65 -0.38 1.57
N PRO A 142 -30.29 -1.21 0.55
CA PRO A 142 -28.91 -1.49 0.17
C PRO A 142 -28.34 -0.44 -0.79
N GLY A 143 -27.46 0.41 -0.28
CA GLY A 143 -26.56 1.20 -1.10
C GLY A 143 -25.36 0.37 -1.52
N MET A 144 -25.27 0.06 -2.83
CA MET A 144 -24.04 -0.42 -3.46
C MET A 144 -22.87 0.48 -3.05
N ARG A 145 -21.91 -0.08 -2.32
CA ARG A 145 -20.63 0.56 -2.07
C ARG A 145 -19.55 -0.30 -2.69
N LEU A 146 -19.28 -0.03 -3.98
CA LEU A 146 -18.01 -0.37 -4.62
C LEU A 146 -16.92 0.39 -3.85
N GLY A 147 -16.30 -0.32 -2.89
CA GLY A 147 -15.14 0.15 -2.17
C GLY A 147 -13.98 0.26 -3.13
N GLY A 148 -13.81 1.44 -3.72
CA GLY A 148 -12.54 1.87 -4.31
C GLY A 148 -11.50 1.85 -3.21
N GLY A 149 -10.72 0.77 -3.15
CA GLY A 149 -9.45 0.74 -2.45
C GLY A 149 -8.55 1.76 -3.12
N SER A 150 -8.48 2.96 -2.55
CA SER A 150 -7.36 3.86 -2.77
C SER A 150 -6.11 3.06 -2.41
N LEU A 151 -5.31 2.71 -3.41
CA LEU A 151 -3.89 2.50 -3.16
C LEU A 151 -3.37 3.85 -2.70
N GLU A 152 -3.29 4.04 -1.38
CA GLU A 152 -2.34 5.00 -0.82
C GLU A 152 -0.95 4.48 -1.23
N TRP A 153 -0.49 4.95 -2.38
CA TRP A 153 0.93 4.92 -2.70
C TRP A 153 1.62 5.76 -1.63
N HIS A 154 2.22 5.08 -0.65
CA HIS A 154 3.08 5.75 0.33
C HIS A 154 4.34 6.17 -0.41
N GLU A 155 4.56 7.49 -0.54
CA GLU A 155 5.75 8.14 -1.12
C GLU A 155 7.03 7.94 -0.28
N ASP A 156 7.20 6.79 0.39
CA ASP A 156 8.31 6.56 1.34
C ASP A 156 9.61 6.03 0.69
N LEU A 157 9.79 6.20 -0.62
CA LEU A 157 11.02 5.81 -1.33
C LEU A 157 11.67 6.99 -2.06
N VAL A 158 11.94 8.06 -1.32
CA VAL A 158 13.12 8.91 -1.54
C VAL A 158 13.73 9.24 -0.17
N GLN A 159 14.40 8.26 0.46
CA GLN A 159 15.36 8.57 1.50
C GLN A 159 16.68 8.92 0.82
N ASP A 160 16.95 10.22 0.68
CA ASP A 160 18.27 10.78 0.42
C ASP A 160 19.18 10.51 1.64
N PRO A 161 20.29 9.77 1.54
CA PRO A 161 21.24 9.64 2.63
C PRO A 161 22.48 10.50 2.34
N LEU A 162 22.38 11.83 2.39
CA LEU A 162 23.56 12.71 2.35
C LEU A 162 23.37 13.97 3.21
N SER A 163 23.95 13.88 4.42
CA SER A 163 24.81 14.91 5.03
C SER A 163 24.22 16.25 5.51
N GLY A 164 23.98 16.31 6.83
CA GLY A 164 24.80 17.12 7.74
C GLY A 164 24.52 18.63 7.89
N PRO A 165 24.91 19.22 9.04
CA PRO A 165 24.26 20.41 9.60
C PRO A 165 24.92 21.72 9.17
N GLY A 166 24.09 22.70 8.83
CA GLY A 166 24.54 24.05 8.48
C GLY A 166 23.42 25.07 8.69
N ASN A 167 23.23 25.46 9.94
CA ASN A 167 22.43 26.61 10.34
C ASN A 167 23.29 27.88 10.18
N PRO A 168 22.84 28.88 9.42
CA PRO A 168 23.12 30.26 9.76
C PRO A 168 21.82 31.02 9.99
N GLY A 169 21.78 31.68 11.14
CA GLY A 169 20.62 32.42 11.62
C GLY A 169 20.20 33.54 10.68
N PHE A 170 18.88 33.69 10.54
CA PHE A 170 18.27 34.90 10.03
C PHE A 170 17.77 35.76 11.19
N ALA A 171 18.16 37.02 11.08
CA ALA A 171 18.05 38.04 12.07
C ALA A 171 16.61 38.45 12.36
N GLN A 172 16.40 38.62 13.65
CA GLN A 172 15.48 39.52 14.33
C GLN A 172 15.32 40.87 13.58
N GLY A 173 14.09 41.30 13.33
CA GLY A 173 13.81 42.70 12.93
C GLY A 173 12.51 42.88 12.14
N GLY A 174 11.42 43.22 12.83
CA GLY A 174 10.18 43.60 12.15
C GLY A 174 9.03 43.85 13.13
N ALA A 175 9.02 45.02 13.74
CA ALA A 175 7.93 45.50 14.57
C ALA A 175 6.66 45.69 13.72
N VAL A 176 5.56 45.05 14.12
CA VAL A 176 4.20 45.34 13.64
C VAL A 176 3.48 46.22 14.66
N PRO A 177 2.90 47.37 14.27
CA PRO A 177 2.12 48.20 15.18
C PRO A 177 0.72 47.62 15.43
N PRO A 178 0.12 47.80 16.62
CA PRO A 178 -1.23 47.35 16.89
C PRO A 178 -2.26 48.35 16.34
N LEU A 179 -3.12 47.89 15.43
CA LEU A 179 -4.33 48.60 15.03
C LEU A 179 -5.43 48.33 16.06
N GLN A 180 -5.67 49.34 16.88
CA GLN A 180 -6.73 49.43 17.87
C GLN A 180 -8.04 49.81 17.15
N GLY A 181 -9.02 48.90 17.12
CA GLY A 181 -10.36 49.14 16.58
C GLY A 181 -11.44 49.01 17.67
N PRO A 182 -12.47 49.87 17.70
CA PRO A 182 -13.44 49.93 18.78
C PRO A 182 -14.66 49.01 18.54
N GLY A 183 -15.19 48.44 19.63
CA GLY A 183 -16.61 48.09 19.76
C GLY A 183 -17.03 46.67 19.38
N ARG A 184 -17.04 45.77 20.38
CA ARG A 184 -17.99 44.63 20.40
C ARG A 184 -18.66 44.55 21.78
N PRO A 185 -20.01 44.48 21.86
CA PRO A 185 -20.73 44.37 23.12
C PRO A 185 -20.61 42.96 23.73
N PRO A 186 -20.82 42.83 25.06
CA PRO A 186 -20.70 41.56 25.76
C PRO A 186 -21.94 40.68 25.52
N MET A 187 -21.79 39.58 24.79
CA MET A 187 -22.75 38.47 24.82
C MET A 187 -22.43 37.59 26.04
N GLN A 188 -23.21 37.82 27.09
CA GLN A 188 -23.32 36.97 28.27
C GLN A 188 -24.20 35.76 27.89
N GLY A 189 -23.64 34.55 27.91
CA GLY A 189 -24.37 33.31 27.69
C GLY A 189 -23.87 32.21 28.63
N PRO A 190 -24.75 31.50 29.36
CA PRO A 190 -24.36 30.46 30.31
C PRO A 190 -24.20 29.12 29.60
N GLY A 191 -23.06 28.47 29.80
CA GLY A 191 -22.82 27.14 29.22
C GLY A 191 -21.38 26.67 29.32
N ARG A 192 -20.81 26.63 30.52
CA ARG A 192 -19.55 25.92 30.75
C ARG A 192 -19.80 24.41 30.65
N MET A 193 -19.74 23.86 29.43
CA MET A 193 -19.38 22.45 29.28
C MET A 193 -17.88 22.31 29.54
N GLN A 194 -17.56 21.60 30.62
CA GLN A 194 -16.23 21.09 30.88
C GLN A 194 -15.77 20.26 29.68
N GLN A 195 -14.83 20.79 28.89
CA GLN A 195 -13.99 19.96 28.04
C GLN A 195 -13.13 19.11 28.97
N ARG A 196 -13.53 17.86 29.17
CA ARG A 196 -12.65 16.82 29.71
C ARG A 196 -11.51 16.63 28.72
N PRO A 197 -10.24 16.62 29.15
CA PRO A 197 -9.15 16.17 28.30
C PRO A 197 -9.40 14.69 27.98
N PHE A 198 -9.56 14.36 26.70
CA PHE A 198 -9.54 12.98 26.25
C PHE A 198 -8.16 12.40 26.57
N PRO A 199 -8.06 11.35 27.41
CA PRO A 199 -6.82 10.62 27.56
C PRO A 199 -6.73 9.62 26.39
N GLY A 200 -5.66 9.73 25.61
CA GLY A 200 -5.20 8.63 24.78
C GLY A 200 -5.79 8.53 23.37
N MET A 201 -5.36 9.43 22.49
CA MET A 201 -5.15 9.06 21.08
C MET A 201 -3.75 9.50 20.66
N GLY A 202 -2.76 8.93 21.34
CA GLY A 202 -1.48 8.67 20.70
C GLY A 202 -1.69 7.53 19.72
N ALA A 203 -2.30 7.82 18.57
CA ALA A 203 -2.17 6.98 17.39
C ALA A 203 -0.69 7.04 16.99
N ARG A 204 0.11 6.21 17.66
CA ARG A 204 1.36 5.73 17.09
C ARG A 204 0.95 5.10 15.78
N LEU A 205 1.15 5.84 14.69
CA LEU A 205 1.43 5.31 13.35
C LEU A 205 2.64 4.38 13.51
N GLY A 206 2.40 3.22 14.11
CA GLY A 206 3.25 2.08 13.95
C GLY A 206 3.12 1.75 12.49
N VAL A 207 4.15 2.11 11.72
CA VAL A 207 4.48 1.49 10.46
C VAL A 207 4.28 0.00 10.70
N MET A 208 3.13 -0.53 10.29
CA MET A 208 2.89 -1.95 10.33
C MET A 208 3.82 -2.47 9.25
N GLN A 209 5.05 -2.76 9.67
CA GLN A 209 6.02 -3.50 8.89
C GLN A 209 5.36 -4.85 8.66
N PHE A 210 4.56 -4.92 7.60
CA PHE A 210 4.00 -6.15 7.13
C PHE A 210 5.18 -7.08 6.99
N GLY A 211 5.12 -8.22 7.70
CA GLY A 211 6.19 -9.20 7.73
C GLY A 211 6.65 -9.53 6.30
N PRO A 212 7.87 -10.07 6.16
CA PRO A 212 8.46 -10.30 4.85
C PRO A 212 7.47 -11.05 3.95
N ARG A 213 7.23 -10.51 2.76
CA ARG A 213 6.30 -11.06 1.76
C ARG A 213 7.12 -11.61 0.61
N ILE A 214 6.70 -12.75 0.05
CA ILE A 214 7.27 -13.22 -1.20
C ILE A 214 6.84 -12.26 -2.31
N THR A 215 7.81 -11.76 -3.07
CA THR A 215 7.54 -10.90 -4.23
C THR A 215 7.01 -11.74 -5.39
N LEU A 216 6.38 -11.09 -6.38
CA LEU A 216 5.92 -11.78 -7.59
C LEU A 216 7.06 -12.49 -8.32
N ALA A 217 8.23 -11.84 -8.41
CA ALA A 217 9.42 -12.42 -9.01
C ALA A 217 9.91 -13.68 -8.25
N GLU A 218 9.99 -13.62 -6.92
CA GLU A 218 10.39 -14.77 -6.11
C GLU A 218 9.41 -15.94 -6.21
N LEU A 219 8.11 -15.67 -6.29
CA LEU A 219 7.12 -16.72 -6.51
C LEU A 219 7.29 -17.39 -7.89
N ILE A 220 7.59 -16.61 -8.93
CA ILE A 220 7.89 -17.15 -10.27
C ILE A 220 9.10 -18.09 -10.19
N ASP A 221 10.21 -17.64 -9.62
CA ASP A 221 11.44 -18.45 -9.51
C ASP A 221 11.18 -19.75 -8.74
N LEU A 222 10.43 -19.68 -7.65
CA LEU A 222 10.10 -20.83 -6.82
C LEU A 222 9.20 -21.84 -7.56
N LEU A 223 8.25 -21.37 -8.35
CA LEU A 223 7.40 -22.21 -9.21
C LEU A 223 8.19 -22.85 -10.35
N GLU A 224 9.16 -22.15 -10.93
CA GLU A 224 10.06 -22.72 -11.95
C GLU A 224 10.93 -23.84 -11.37
N GLN A 225 11.52 -23.62 -10.20
CA GLN A 225 12.31 -24.64 -9.49
C GLN A 225 11.45 -25.87 -9.18
N LYS A 226 10.22 -25.66 -8.69
CA LYS A 226 9.28 -26.75 -8.40
C LYS A 226 8.89 -27.50 -9.67
N LEU A 227 8.62 -26.82 -10.77
CA LEU A 227 8.31 -27.44 -12.05
C LEU A 227 9.48 -28.27 -12.59
N ALA A 228 10.70 -27.74 -12.49
CA ALA A 228 11.91 -28.46 -12.88
C ALA A 228 12.12 -29.72 -12.04
N ALA A 229 11.86 -29.67 -10.74
CA ALA A 229 11.97 -30.81 -9.83
C ALA A 229 10.94 -31.92 -10.14
N MET A 230 9.73 -31.58 -10.60
CA MET A 230 8.68 -32.56 -10.95
C MET A 230 8.90 -33.25 -12.31
N ARG A 231 9.84 -32.75 -13.13
CA ARG A 231 10.18 -33.35 -14.43
C ARG A 231 11.29 -34.41 -14.33
N LYS A 232 11.91 -34.55 -13.16
CA LYS A 232 12.95 -35.55 -12.86
C LYS A 232 12.29 -36.82 -12.34
#